data_AF-A0A7K1KLU6-F1
#
_entry.id   AF-A0A7K1KLU6-F1
#
_cell.length_a   1.000
_cell.length_b   1.000
_cell.length_c   1.000
_cell.angle_alpha   90.00
_cell.angle_beta   90.00
_cell.angle_gamma   90.00
#
_symmetry.space_group_name_H-M   'P 1'
#
loop_
_entity.id
_entity.type
_entity.pdbx_description
1 polymer ?
#
loop_
_entity_poly.entity_id
_entity_poly.type
_entity_poly.pdbx_seq_one_letter_code
_entity_poly.pdbx_strand_id
1 'polypeptide(L)'
;MRKTSVIILAALCLTLLGAITAAAFGEIRYPDRPLNLRADRSAQARWVGSLHPGQKVRVAFMKDGWVAVFEPGETRADESAAVGFSNARYLLPKATRVEPDTWGELVYTPRKLNIRDSSSISGKVVGSLEAMQRVKVDFPEGDWVMVFRENATIRSQMNALGYSAAKYFEPVTTQVSDPQAAAPADEAGTSGVAEVRAMAVTPPAVQPPPVAQPAVAAPAPTEDVVAVKDASGDWGKVVTLQRDISLWRERTSGSTEVRALKAGDRVRVDFLKSGWYAVFEENEVLRSENRALGYALRALVDGDGSDAAAPPAGPAPAQPQPPAIAEGAPRQTVTIDRSRFSGARRPDPTPDKNAHGYQYRLLEKSETKKYGVTWISIKVFLGTTKLPDANQLKDFSTTLWNEHRRAMRNLVVHIYLPGMDIDDLAYGVVSFDDKAMLELWVRQVTLFGTKFL
;
A
#
# COMPACT_ATOMS: atom_id res chain seq x y z
N MET A 1 63.54 25.76 12.73
CA MET A 1 63.17 24.41 12.24
C MET A 1 62.06 23.78 13.09
N ARG A 2 62.30 23.13 14.25
CA ARG A 2 61.20 22.44 15.01
C ARG A 2 59.93 23.28 15.21
N LYS A 3 60.02 24.52 15.69
CA LYS A 3 58.84 25.40 15.92
C LYS A 3 58.06 25.74 14.63
N THR A 4 58.74 25.95 13.50
CA THR A 4 58.07 26.26 12.23
C THR A 4 57.36 25.04 11.64
N SER A 5 57.92 23.84 11.79
CA SER A 5 57.27 22.59 11.36
C SER A 5 55.97 22.31 12.12
N VAL A 6 55.91 22.61 13.43
CA VAL A 6 54.68 22.46 14.24
C VAL A 6 53.57 23.41 13.78
N ILE A 7 53.91 24.67 13.48
CA ILE A 7 52.92 25.65 13.00
C ILE A 7 52.38 25.26 11.61
N ILE A 8 53.25 24.79 10.71
CA ILE A 8 52.83 24.31 9.38
C ILE A 8 51.94 23.06 9.50
N LEU A 9 52.28 22.11 10.37
CA LEU A 9 51.47 20.91 10.59
C LEU A 9 50.11 21.24 11.24
N ALA A 10 50.08 22.15 12.21
CA ALA A 10 48.84 22.62 12.82
C ALA A 10 47.93 23.35 11.80
N ALA A 11 48.51 24.21 10.95
CA ALA A 11 47.77 24.86 9.86
C ALA A 11 47.23 23.85 8.84
N LEU A 12 48.00 22.82 8.50
CA LEU A 12 47.58 21.75 7.58
C LEU A 12 46.47 20.88 8.18
N CYS A 13 46.51 20.58 9.48
CA CYS A 13 45.39 19.95 10.17
C CYS A 13 44.15 20.85 10.18
N LEU A 14 44.31 22.16 10.41
CA LEU A 14 43.18 23.09 10.47
C LEU A 14 42.50 23.29 9.10
N THR A 15 43.23 23.19 7.99
CA THR A 15 42.61 23.16 6.65
C THR A 15 41.98 21.80 6.32
N LEU A 16 42.54 20.69 6.80
CA LEU A 16 41.95 19.35 6.63
C LEU A 16 40.64 19.17 7.43
N LEU A 17 40.50 19.77 8.62
CA LEU A 17 39.23 19.76 9.37
C LEU A 17 38.12 20.59 8.69
N GLY A 18 38.44 21.50 7.77
CA GLY A 18 37.45 22.29 7.03
C GLY A 18 36.75 21.54 5.89
N ALA A 19 37.17 20.32 5.56
CA ALA A 19 36.81 19.64 4.30
C ALA A 19 35.75 18.53 4.42
N ILE A 20 35.07 18.38 5.57
CA ILE A 20 34.06 17.32 5.79
C ILE A 20 32.66 17.89 6.12
N THR A 21 32.26 18.94 5.40
CA THR A 21 30.84 19.15 5.10
C THR A 21 30.61 18.77 3.65
N ALA A 22 30.17 17.52 3.43
CA ALA A 22 29.56 17.16 2.15
C ALA A 22 28.29 18.00 2.00
N ALA A 23 28.36 19.06 1.18
CA ALA A 23 27.30 20.04 1.07
C ALA A 23 26.02 19.35 0.58
N ALA A 24 25.02 19.23 1.46
CA ALA A 24 23.76 18.55 1.16
C ALA A 24 23.06 19.29 0.01
N PHE A 25 23.07 18.69 -1.18
CA PHE A 25 22.68 19.39 -2.40
C PHE A 25 21.19 19.75 -2.40
N GLY A 26 20.87 20.91 -2.98
CA GLY A 26 19.50 21.40 -3.03
C GLY A 26 18.91 21.76 -1.66
N GLU A 27 17.61 22.01 -1.65
CA GLU A 27 16.87 22.45 -0.46
C GLU A 27 15.75 21.46 -0.12
N ILE A 28 15.36 21.38 1.16
CA ILE A 28 14.11 20.73 1.55
C ILE A 28 12.95 21.71 1.36
N ARG A 29 11.93 21.29 0.61
CA ARG A 29 10.69 22.05 0.39
C ARG A 29 9.46 21.17 0.64
N TYR A 30 8.29 21.83 0.70
CA TYR A 30 7.01 21.22 1.02
C TYR A 30 5.91 21.81 0.11
N PRO A 31 5.09 20.99 -0.58
CA PRO A 31 3.99 21.50 -1.40
C PRO A 31 2.93 22.24 -0.57
N ASP A 32 2.42 23.35 -1.08
CA ASP A 32 1.31 24.08 -0.46
C ASP A 32 -0.08 23.47 -0.77
N ARG A 33 -0.14 22.59 -1.77
CA ARG A 33 -1.34 21.96 -2.34
C ARG A 33 -0.98 20.60 -2.99
N PRO A 34 -1.96 19.77 -3.39
CA PRO A 34 -1.70 18.59 -4.21
C PRO A 34 -1.03 19.03 -5.53
N LEU A 35 0.20 18.56 -5.77
CA LEU A 35 1.10 19.16 -6.75
C LEU A 35 1.63 18.10 -7.72
N ASN A 36 1.42 18.32 -9.02
CA ASN A 36 1.83 17.37 -10.05
C ASN A 36 3.35 17.36 -10.28
N LEU A 37 3.88 16.15 -10.51
CA LEU A 37 5.21 15.89 -11.05
C LEU A 37 5.11 15.68 -12.57
N ARG A 38 6.05 16.27 -13.29
CA ARG A 38 6.14 16.26 -14.76
C ARG A 38 7.45 15.63 -15.20
N ALA A 39 7.47 15.05 -16.40
CA ALA A 39 8.66 14.45 -17.01
C ALA A 39 9.73 15.49 -17.43
N ASP A 40 9.35 16.76 -17.52
CA ASP A 40 10.22 17.90 -17.84
C ASP A 40 9.63 19.19 -17.23
N ARG A 41 10.36 20.29 -17.27
CA ARG A 41 10.05 21.63 -16.72
C ARG A 41 8.95 22.38 -17.49
N SER A 42 7.83 21.73 -17.75
CA SER A 42 6.68 22.33 -18.45
C SER A 42 5.36 21.80 -17.93
N ALA A 43 4.35 22.68 -17.86
CA ALA A 43 2.98 22.30 -17.52
C ALA A 43 2.36 21.34 -18.56
N GLN A 44 2.87 21.37 -19.80
CA GLN A 44 2.44 20.51 -20.90
C GLN A 44 3.28 19.23 -21.01
N ALA A 45 4.37 19.08 -20.25
CA ALA A 45 5.14 17.84 -20.23
C ALA A 45 4.30 16.68 -19.66
N ARG A 46 4.66 15.45 -20.03
CA ARG A 46 3.98 14.23 -19.57
C ARG A 46 3.90 14.21 -18.05
N TRP A 47 2.70 13.93 -17.50
CA TRP A 47 2.53 13.69 -16.07
C TRP A 47 3.26 12.39 -15.68
N VAL A 48 3.94 12.39 -14.53
CA VAL A 48 4.63 11.20 -14.00
C VAL A 48 4.20 10.83 -12.58
N GLY A 49 3.53 11.73 -11.86
CA GLY A 49 3.16 11.47 -10.47
C GLY A 49 2.64 12.71 -9.77
N SER A 50 2.51 12.62 -8.45
CA SER A 50 1.95 13.70 -7.63
C SER A 50 2.56 13.72 -6.22
N LEU A 51 2.55 14.91 -5.62
CA LEU A 51 2.94 15.18 -4.25
C LEU A 51 1.71 15.64 -3.44
N HIS A 52 1.66 15.25 -2.17
CA HIS A 52 0.67 15.70 -1.20
C HIS A 52 1.08 17.04 -0.56
N PRO A 53 0.13 17.87 -0.10
CA PRO A 53 0.48 19.07 0.69
C PRO A 53 1.30 18.69 1.92
N GLY A 54 2.28 19.52 2.28
CA GLY A 54 3.16 19.25 3.43
C GLY A 54 4.15 18.09 3.25
N GLN A 55 4.13 17.36 2.12
CA GLN A 55 5.07 16.27 1.86
C GLN A 55 6.51 16.79 1.76
N LYS A 56 7.42 16.20 2.54
CA LYS A 56 8.84 16.57 2.55
C LYS A 56 9.53 16.08 1.28
N VAL A 57 10.02 17.01 0.46
CA VAL A 57 10.81 16.70 -0.75
C VAL A 57 12.14 17.45 -0.76
N ARG A 58 13.16 16.91 -1.45
CA ARG A 58 14.38 17.66 -1.79
C ARG A 58 14.20 18.25 -3.19
N VAL A 59 14.69 19.46 -3.43
CA VAL A 59 14.63 20.12 -4.74
C VAL A 59 15.95 20.76 -5.13
N ALA A 60 16.30 20.72 -6.41
CA ALA A 60 17.50 21.35 -6.96
C ALA A 60 17.28 21.77 -8.42
N PHE A 61 18.33 22.25 -9.09
CA PHE A 61 18.35 22.56 -10.53
C PHE A 61 17.18 23.46 -10.98
N MET A 62 17.00 24.57 -10.25
CA MET A 62 16.03 25.63 -10.59
C MET A 62 16.32 26.18 -11.99
N LYS A 63 15.30 26.17 -12.86
CA LYS A 63 15.32 26.80 -14.18
C LYS A 63 13.90 27.18 -14.57
N ASP A 64 13.72 28.41 -15.06
CA ASP A 64 12.45 28.93 -15.62
C ASP A 64 11.22 28.78 -14.69
N GLY A 65 11.45 28.86 -13.37
CA GLY A 65 10.42 28.68 -12.33
C GLY A 65 10.07 27.22 -12.00
N TRP A 66 10.80 26.26 -12.56
CA TRP A 66 10.68 24.83 -12.27
C TRP A 66 11.93 24.30 -11.56
N VAL A 67 11.75 23.29 -10.73
CA VAL A 67 12.83 22.56 -10.04
C VAL A 67 12.74 21.07 -10.34
N ALA A 68 13.90 20.41 -10.35
CA ALA A 68 13.99 18.97 -10.22
C ALA A 68 13.65 18.56 -8.78
N VAL A 69 12.84 17.52 -8.62
CA VAL A 69 12.38 17.00 -7.33
C VAL A 69 13.06 15.65 -7.06
N PHE A 70 13.45 15.42 -5.81
CA PHE A 70 14.18 14.25 -5.35
C PHE A 70 13.57 13.71 -4.04
N GLU A 71 13.74 12.42 -3.79
CA GLU A 71 13.52 11.83 -2.47
C GLU A 71 14.31 12.63 -1.41
N PRO A 72 13.75 12.94 -0.23
CA PRO A 72 14.39 13.83 0.73
C PRO A 72 15.72 13.30 1.28
N GLY A 73 15.92 11.97 1.23
CA GLY A 73 17.15 11.27 1.58
C GLY A 73 18.13 11.02 0.41
N GLU A 74 17.85 11.47 -0.81
CA GLU A 74 18.81 11.37 -1.93
C GLU A 74 20.05 12.23 -1.63
N THR A 75 21.22 11.71 -2.01
CA THR A 75 22.55 12.31 -1.80
C THR A 75 23.30 12.58 -3.10
N ARG A 76 22.87 11.97 -4.22
CA ARG A 76 23.44 12.19 -5.56
C ARG A 76 23.00 13.55 -6.12
N ALA A 77 23.93 14.49 -6.20
CA ALA A 77 23.75 15.82 -6.79
C ALA A 77 23.73 15.78 -8.34
N ASP A 78 22.91 14.90 -8.92
CA ASP A 78 22.77 14.69 -10.36
C ASP A 78 21.30 14.82 -10.75
N GLU A 79 20.99 15.58 -11.80
CA GLU A 79 19.62 15.76 -12.29
C GLU A 79 19.01 14.45 -12.81
N SER A 80 19.83 13.45 -13.21
CA SER A 80 19.35 12.11 -13.57
C SER A 80 18.69 11.36 -12.40
N ALA A 81 18.95 11.78 -11.16
CA ALA A 81 18.31 11.25 -9.95
C ALA A 81 16.92 11.84 -9.67
N ALA A 82 16.44 12.78 -10.49
CA ALA A 82 15.17 13.46 -10.25
C ALA A 82 13.98 12.52 -10.46
N VAL A 83 13.08 12.47 -9.47
CA VAL A 83 11.80 11.73 -9.54
C VAL A 83 10.71 12.53 -10.29
N GLY A 84 11.11 13.54 -11.06
CA GLY A 84 10.24 14.43 -11.83
C GLY A 84 10.49 15.91 -11.52
N PHE A 85 9.81 16.77 -12.26
CA PHE A 85 9.92 18.22 -12.17
C PHE A 85 8.61 18.84 -11.68
N SER A 86 8.70 19.93 -10.92
CA SER A 86 7.51 20.70 -10.52
C SER A 86 7.77 22.20 -10.41
N ASN A 87 6.70 23.00 -10.38
CA ASN A 87 6.80 24.45 -10.39
C ASN A 87 7.10 24.98 -8.98
N ALA A 88 8.18 25.74 -8.85
CA ALA A 88 8.77 26.11 -7.57
C ALA A 88 7.90 27.05 -6.72
N ARG A 89 6.94 27.77 -7.33
CA ARG A 89 6.05 28.70 -6.60
C ARG A 89 5.09 28.01 -5.61
N TYR A 90 4.92 26.70 -5.74
CA TYR A 90 4.08 25.87 -4.88
C TYR A 90 4.89 25.11 -3.81
N LEU A 91 6.21 25.30 -3.75
CA LEU A 91 7.14 24.53 -2.92
C LEU A 91 7.74 25.42 -1.82
N LEU A 92 7.08 25.43 -0.66
CA LEU A 92 7.40 26.29 0.48
C LEU A 92 8.63 25.79 1.26
N PRO A 93 9.40 26.69 1.92
CA PRO A 93 10.55 26.31 2.75
C PRO A 93 10.18 25.77 4.14
N LYS A 94 8.89 25.79 4.51
CA LYS A 94 8.36 25.27 5.78
C LYS A 94 7.15 24.39 5.51
N ALA A 95 6.97 23.34 6.31
CA ALA A 95 5.85 22.42 6.17
C ALA A 95 4.52 23.06 6.56
N THR A 96 3.49 22.86 5.74
CA THR A 96 2.09 23.06 6.13
C THR A 96 1.64 21.87 6.99
N ARG A 97 0.77 22.08 7.98
CA ARG A 97 0.26 21.01 8.85
C ARG A 97 -0.71 20.09 8.10
N VAL A 98 -0.15 19.08 7.43
CA VAL A 98 -0.86 18.00 6.75
C VAL A 98 -0.09 16.70 6.99
N GLU A 99 -0.81 15.63 7.35
CA GLU A 99 -0.24 14.29 7.48
C GLU A 99 -0.12 13.65 6.09
N PRO A 100 1.05 13.07 5.74
CA PRO A 100 1.24 12.42 4.45
C PRO A 100 0.58 11.04 4.45
N ASP A 101 -0.44 10.87 3.60
CA ASP A 101 -0.99 9.54 3.30
C ASP A 101 0.11 8.60 2.78
N THR A 102 0.08 7.35 3.22
CA THR A 102 0.89 6.28 2.64
C THR A 102 0.34 5.91 1.27
N TRP A 103 1.06 6.25 0.21
CA TRP A 103 0.78 5.80 -1.15
C TRP A 103 1.45 4.45 -1.45
N GLY A 104 0.90 3.74 -2.43
CA GLY A 104 1.31 2.41 -2.86
C GLY A 104 0.94 1.31 -1.85
N GLU A 105 0.91 0.07 -2.32
CA GLU A 105 0.76 -1.11 -1.47
C GLU A 105 2.15 -1.63 -1.08
N LEU A 106 2.35 -2.01 0.19
CA LEU A 106 3.59 -2.67 0.63
C LEU A 106 3.43 -4.18 0.46
N VAL A 107 4.24 -4.76 -0.42
CA VAL A 107 4.17 -6.17 -0.82
C VAL A 107 5.54 -6.83 -0.73
N TYR A 108 5.56 -8.17 -0.70
CA TYR A 108 6.75 -8.97 -0.96
C TYR A 108 6.46 -9.94 -2.11
N THR A 109 7.50 -10.61 -2.63
CA THR A 109 7.32 -11.73 -3.55
C THR A 109 7.94 -13.00 -2.96
N PRO A 110 7.27 -14.16 -2.95
CA PRO A 110 7.80 -15.39 -2.36
C PRO A 110 8.92 -16.04 -3.19
N ARG A 111 9.33 -15.43 -4.32
CA ARG A 111 10.27 -16.00 -5.30
C ARG A 111 11.10 -14.91 -5.97
N LYS A 112 12.26 -15.27 -6.53
CA LYS A 112 13.01 -14.36 -7.41
C LYS A 112 12.14 -13.95 -8.61
N LEU A 113 12.08 -12.65 -8.90
CA LEU A 113 11.15 -12.06 -9.87
C LEU A 113 11.85 -10.96 -10.68
N ASN A 114 11.59 -10.88 -11.99
CA ASN A 114 12.24 -9.89 -12.87
C ASN A 114 11.51 -8.54 -12.86
N ILE A 115 12.28 -7.45 -12.90
CA ILE A 115 11.81 -6.08 -13.14
C ILE A 115 12.13 -5.70 -14.58
N ARG A 116 11.19 -5.09 -15.31
CA ARG A 116 11.30 -4.75 -16.74
C ARG A 116 11.10 -3.27 -17.03
N ASP A 117 11.60 -2.81 -18.18
CA ASP A 117 11.43 -1.44 -18.67
C ASP A 117 9.99 -1.08 -19.06
N SER A 118 9.14 -2.07 -19.26
CA SER A 118 7.77 -1.94 -19.78
C SER A 118 6.85 -3.01 -19.21
N SER A 119 5.54 -2.75 -19.25
CA SER A 119 4.42 -3.58 -18.80
C SER A 119 4.16 -4.79 -19.74
N SER A 120 5.22 -5.51 -20.10
CA SER A 120 5.18 -6.66 -21.02
C SER A 120 6.27 -7.69 -20.72
N ILE A 121 5.98 -8.97 -21.01
CA ILE A 121 6.95 -10.07 -20.96
C ILE A 121 8.07 -9.92 -22.01
N SER A 122 7.85 -9.13 -23.07
CA SER A 122 8.87 -8.75 -24.05
C SER A 122 9.76 -7.58 -23.62
N GLY A 123 9.41 -6.86 -22.55
CA GLY A 123 10.19 -5.73 -22.04
C GLY A 123 11.58 -6.14 -21.57
N LYS A 124 12.59 -5.28 -21.75
CA LYS A 124 13.96 -5.58 -21.32
C LYS A 124 13.99 -5.73 -19.79
N VAL A 125 14.68 -6.76 -19.29
CA VAL A 125 14.95 -6.88 -17.85
C VAL A 125 15.94 -5.80 -17.44
N VAL A 126 15.53 -4.97 -16.47
CA VAL A 126 16.33 -3.86 -15.90
C VAL A 126 16.81 -4.15 -14.48
N GLY A 127 16.24 -5.16 -13.82
CA GLY A 127 16.67 -5.64 -12.51
C GLY A 127 15.91 -6.90 -12.08
N SER A 128 16.13 -7.35 -10.85
CA SER A 128 15.35 -8.42 -10.23
C SER A 128 15.09 -8.12 -8.75
N LEU A 129 13.99 -8.66 -8.25
CA LEU A 129 13.72 -8.83 -6.83
C LEU A 129 14.14 -10.23 -6.39
N GLU A 130 14.66 -10.35 -5.18
CA GLU A 130 14.91 -11.64 -4.53
C GLU A 130 13.65 -12.15 -3.80
N ALA A 131 13.65 -13.44 -3.45
CA ALA A 131 12.57 -14.01 -2.64
C ALA A 131 12.48 -13.34 -1.26
N MET A 132 11.25 -13.13 -0.79
CA MET A 132 10.89 -12.39 0.43
C MET A 132 11.31 -10.90 0.45
N GLN A 133 11.84 -10.36 -0.66
CA GLN A 133 12.17 -8.93 -0.75
C GLN A 133 10.89 -8.10 -0.71
N ARG A 134 10.85 -7.13 0.22
CA ARG A 134 9.78 -6.14 0.32
C ARG A 134 9.99 -5.00 -0.67
N VAL A 135 8.89 -4.57 -1.27
CA VAL A 135 8.82 -3.46 -2.22
C VAL A 135 7.47 -2.75 -2.07
N LYS A 136 7.40 -1.52 -2.55
CA LYS A 136 6.13 -0.82 -2.71
C LYS A 136 5.66 -0.95 -4.17
N VAL A 137 4.36 -1.12 -4.41
CA VAL A 137 3.78 -1.19 -5.77
C VAL A 137 2.66 -0.17 -5.97
N ASP A 138 2.59 0.38 -7.18
CA ASP A 138 1.56 1.34 -7.64
C ASP A 138 1.54 1.34 -9.19
N PHE A 139 0.77 2.22 -9.82
CA PHE A 139 0.63 2.37 -11.29
C PHE A 139 0.33 1.02 -12.00
N PRO A 140 -0.87 0.43 -11.78
CA PRO A 140 -1.27 -0.80 -12.45
C PRO A 140 -1.53 -0.57 -13.95
N GLU A 141 -0.88 -1.39 -14.78
CA GLU A 141 -1.02 -1.45 -16.23
C GLU A 141 -1.32 -2.90 -16.65
N GLY A 142 -2.61 -3.25 -16.72
CA GLY A 142 -3.06 -4.62 -16.98
C GLY A 142 -2.60 -5.60 -15.90
N ASP A 143 -1.89 -6.66 -16.30
CA ASP A 143 -1.28 -7.67 -15.42
C ASP A 143 -0.01 -7.16 -14.67
N TRP A 144 0.41 -5.91 -14.88
CA TRP A 144 1.69 -5.36 -14.38
C TRP A 144 1.48 -4.20 -13.41
N VAL A 145 2.45 -4.00 -12.51
CA VAL A 145 2.56 -2.84 -11.60
C VAL A 145 3.97 -2.28 -11.64
N MET A 146 4.12 -0.98 -11.39
CA MET A 146 5.44 -0.40 -11.14
C MET A 146 5.93 -0.78 -9.75
N VAL A 147 7.22 -1.11 -9.67
CA VAL A 147 7.92 -1.52 -8.45
C VAL A 147 8.76 -0.36 -7.94
N PHE A 148 8.64 -0.08 -6.64
CA PHE A 148 9.33 0.99 -5.93
C PHE A 148 10.12 0.43 -4.73
N ARG A 149 11.12 1.19 -4.27
CA ARG A 149 11.79 0.88 -3.00
C ARG A 149 10.77 0.92 -1.86
N GLU A 150 10.89 0.03 -0.88
CA GLU A 150 10.04 -0.01 0.32
C GLU A 150 9.95 1.37 1.01
N ASN A 151 11.08 2.07 1.11
CA ASN A 151 11.19 3.41 1.69
C ASN A 151 10.93 4.58 0.73
N ALA A 152 10.41 4.34 -0.48
CA ALA A 152 10.08 5.41 -1.43
C ALA A 152 8.97 6.31 -0.87
N THR A 153 9.26 7.60 -0.70
CA THR A 153 8.33 8.59 -0.16
C THR A 153 7.56 9.32 -1.26
N ILE A 154 8.07 9.36 -2.51
CA ILE A 154 7.47 10.13 -3.61
C ILE A 154 6.81 9.23 -4.66
N ARG A 155 5.50 9.43 -4.88
CA ARG A 155 4.71 8.71 -5.89
C ARG A 155 4.99 9.27 -7.29
N SER A 156 5.91 8.64 -8.02
CA SER A 156 6.23 9.02 -9.40
C SER A 156 6.75 7.86 -10.23
N GLN A 157 6.30 7.73 -11.47
CA GLN A 157 6.81 6.78 -12.46
C GLN A 157 8.32 6.92 -12.69
N MET A 158 8.92 8.11 -12.48
CA MET A 158 10.37 8.31 -12.57
C MET A 158 11.14 7.81 -11.34
N ASN A 159 10.44 7.48 -10.25
CA ASN A 159 10.98 6.83 -9.05
C ASN A 159 10.88 5.30 -9.12
N ALA A 160 10.28 4.75 -10.19
CA ALA A 160 10.10 3.31 -10.36
C ALA A 160 11.42 2.62 -10.70
N LEU A 161 11.61 1.42 -10.17
CA LEU A 161 12.67 0.50 -10.59
C LEU A 161 12.34 -0.16 -11.94
N GLY A 162 11.08 -0.06 -12.37
CA GLY A 162 10.49 -0.68 -13.57
C GLY A 162 9.19 -1.41 -13.22
N TYR A 163 8.69 -2.23 -14.14
CA TYR A 163 7.46 -3.00 -13.97
C TYR A 163 7.72 -4.45 -13.54
N SER A 164 6.79 -5.05 -12.82
CA SER A 164 6.71 -6.51 -12.69
C SER A 164 5.25 -7.00 -12.66
N ALA A 165 5.05 -8.30 -12.90
CA ALA A 165 3.72 -8.88 -13.04
C ALA A 165 3.05 -9.04 -11.66
N ALA A 166 1.89 -8.40 -11.48
CA ALA A 166 1.22 -8.19 -10.20
C ALA A 166 0.92 -9.50 -9.45
N LYS A 167 0.55 -10.56 -10.18
CA LYS A 167 0.18 -11.89 -9.66
C LYS A 167 1.30 -12.69 -8.97
N TYR A 168 2.49 -12.11 -8.78
CA TYR A 168 3.60 -12.69 -8.04
C TYR A 168 3.94 -11.92 -6.75
N PHE A 169 3.10 -10.98 -6.34
CA PHE A 169 3.21 -10.24 -5.08
C PHE A 169 2.15 -10.68 -4.07
N GLU A 170 2.53 -10.61 -2.79
CA GLU A 170 1.70 -10.90 -1.63
C GLU A 170 1.77 -9.71 -0.65
N PRO A 171 0.66 -9.28 -0.03
CA PRO A 171 0.63 -8.10 0.83
C PRO A 171 1.45 -8.31 2.11
N VAL A 172 2.25 -7.32 2.51
CA VAL A 172 2.90 -7.30 3.83
C VAL A 172 1.84 -6.98 4.88
N THR A 173 1.47 -7.97 5.69
CA THR A 173 0.56 -7.82 6.82
C THR A 173 1.23 -7.08 7.98
N THR A 174 1.22 -5.74 7.90
CA THR A 174 1.77 -4.86 8.94
C THR A 174 1.02 -5.02 10.26
N GLN A 175 1.56 -5.84 11.17
CA GLN A 175 1.21 -5.78 12.59
C GLN A 175 1.59 -4.39 13.12
N VAL A 176 0.59 -3.58 13.49
CA VAL A 176 0.82 -2.26 14.07
C VAL A 176 1.30 -2.46 15.50
N SER A 177 2.62 -2.48 15.68
CA SER A 177 3.26 -2.36 16.99
C SER A 177 3.33 -0.88 17.35
N ASP A 178 2.62 -0.47 18.40
CA ASP A 178 2.71 0.90 18.91
C ASP A 178 4.15 1.25 19.32
N PRO A 179 4.62 2.49 19.07
CA PRO A 179 5.95 2.93 19.48
C PRO A 179 5.99 3.20 21.00
N GLN A 180 5.98 2.12 21.78
CA GLN A 180 5.97 2.13 23.24
C GLN A 180 7.31 2.64 23.81
N ALA A 181 7.29 3.91 24.24
CA ALA A 181 8.15 4.56 25.24
C ALA A 181 9.62 4.07 25.38
N ALA A 182 10.55 4.83 24.80
CA ALA A 182 11.99 4.76 25.11
C ALA A 182 12.48 6.06 25.79
N ALA A 183 12.43 6.10 27.12
CA ALA A 183 13.01 7.14 27.98
C ALA A 183 13.05 6.64 29.44
N PRO A 184 13.93 7.18 30.33
CA PRO A 184 14.91 8.24 30.13
C PRO A 184 16.37 7.71 30.13
N ALA A 185 17.33 8.63 30.22
CA ALA A 185 18.77 8.34 30.33
C ALA A 185 19.25 8.24 31.79
N ASP A 186 20.45 7.69 31.98
CA ASP A 186 21.29 7.88 33.17
C ASP A 186 22.62 8.56 32.74
N GLU A 187 22.96 9.69 33.36
CA GLU A 187 24.26 10.35 33.25
C GLU A 187 24.98 10.37 34.62
N ALA A 188 25.94 9.48 34.83
CA ALA A 188 27.02 9.60 35.82
C ALA A 188 28.12 8.55 35.55
N GLY A 189 29.43 8.82 35.71
CA GLY A 189 30.08 10.12 35.94
C GLY A 189 31.58 10.00 36.26
N THR A 190 32.41 10.76 35.57
CA THR A 190 33.80 11.18 35.93
C THR A 190 34.91 10.17 36.26
N SER A 191 36.02 10.33 35.51
CA SER A 191 37.42 10.40 35.99
C SER A 191 38.16 9.14 36.46
N GLY A 192 39.30 8.86 35.81
CA GLY A 192 40.32 7.90 36.28
C GLY A 192 41.52 7.80 35.34
N VAL A 193 42.52 8.68 35.48
CA VAL A 193 43.75 8.66 34.67
C VAL A 193 44.87 7.85 35.34
N ALA A 194 45.53 6.96 34.57
CA ALA A 194 46.82 6.36 34.94
C ALA A 194 47.62 6.01 33.66
N GLU A 195 48.84 6.58 33.53
CA GLU A 195 49.79 6.29 32.44
C GLU A 195 50.68 5.10 32.80
N VAL A 196 50.87 4.15 31.87
CA VAL A 196 52.03 3.25 31.86
C VAL A 196 52.59 3.19 30.43
N ARG A 197 53.92 3.12 30.29
CA ARG A 197 54.68 3.37 29.05
C ARG A 197 55.24 2.10 28.41
N ALA A 198 55.54 2.21 27.10
CA ALA A 198 56.53 1.41 26.34
C ALA A 198 56.22 -0.10 26.17
N MET A 199 56.78 -0.88 25.21
CA MET A 199 57.46 -0.69 23.90
C MET A 199 57.53 -2.09 23.22
N ALA A 200 57.76 -2.33 21.92
CA ALA A 200 57.58 -1.60 20.65
C ALA A 200 58.03 -2.52 19.47
N VAL A 201 58.21 -1.98 18.24
CA VAL A 201 59.01 -2.54 17.13
C VAL A 201 58.47 -3.80 16.39
N THR A 202 57.54 -3.56 15.45
CA THR A 202 57.50 -3.99 14.02
C THR A 202 57.62 -5.48 13.54
N PRO A 203 57.13 -5.81 12.29
CA PRO A 203 56.99 -7.17 11.71
C PRO A 203 58.06 -7.44 10.61
N PRO A 204 57.91 -8.28 9.54
CA PRO A 204 56.88 -9.28 9.12
C PRO A 204 57.44 -10.63 8.51
N ALA A 205 56.56 -11.50 7.96
CA ALA A 205 56.56 -11.93 6.52
C ALA A 205 56.14 -13.40 6.19
N VAL A 206 55.79 -13.62 4.90
CA VAL A 206 55.69 -14.87 4.08
C VAL A 206 54.58 -15.93 4.32
N GLN A 207 53.45 -15.71 3.64
CA GLN A 207 52.74 -16.52 2.61
C GLN A 207 52.86 -18.08 2.43
N PRO A 208 51.90 -18.74 1.71
CA PRO A 208 51.57 -20.19 1.74
C PRO A 208 51.83 -20.91 0.37
N PRO A 209 51.17 -22.05 -0.05
CA PRO A 209 50.32 -23.07 0.60
C PRO A 209 51.03 -24.49 0.52
N PRO A 210 50.66 -25.59 -0.20
CA PRO A 210 49.38 -26.13 -0.72
C PRO A 210 49.15 -27.69 -0.64
N VAL A 211 47.96 -28.15 -1.10
CA VAL A 211 47.53 -29.51 -1.53
C VAL A 211 47.43 -30.67 -0.51
N ALA A 212 46.20 -31.15 -0.25
CA ALA A 212 45.72 -32.50 -0.62
C ALA A 212 44.25 -32.77 -0.22
N GLN A 213 43.47 -33.41 -1.10
CA GLN A 213 42.23 -34.13 -0.77
C GLN A 213 42.48 -35.63 -0.99
N PRO A 214 41.70 -36.51 -0.33
CA PRO A 214 40.79 -37.36 -1.13
C PRO A 214 39.36 -37.37 -0.56
N ALA A 215 38.45 -38.05 -1.26
CA ALA A 215 37.00 -37.97 -1.04
C ALA A 215 36.33 -39.35 -0.84
N VAL A 216 34.99 -39.33 -0.75
CA VAL A 216 34.05 -40.47 -0.78
C VAL A 216 33.89 -41.24 0.55
N ALA A 217 32.78 -40.96 1.25
CA ALA A 217 31.72 -41.95 1.48
C ALA A 217 30.45 -41.29 2.10
N ALA A 218 29.28 -41.76 1.67
CA ALA A 218 28.01 -41.64 2.38
C ALA A 218 27.20 -42.91 2.08
N PRO A 219 26.47 -43.46 3.07
CA PRO A 219 25.02 -43.26 3.03
C PRO A 219 24.40 -42.91 4.41
N ALA A 220 23.15 -42.48 4.36
CA ALA A 220 22.26 -42.20 5.50
C ALA A 220 21.37 -43.45 5.80
N PRO A 221 20.39 -43.42 6.74
CA PRO A 221 20.04 -42.36 7.69
C PRO A 221 19.93 -42.85 9.15
N THR A 222 19.58 -41.93 10.06
CA THR A 222 18.96 -42.27 11.35
C THR A 222 17.91 -41.19 11.67
N GLU A 223 16.78 -41.61 12.23
CA GLU A 223 15.66 -40.73 12.56
C GLU A 223 15.85 -40.13 13.95
N ASP A 224 15.59 -38.82 14.10
CA ASP A 224 15.35 -38.21 15.41
C ASP A 224 14.12 -37.30 15.29
N VAL A 225 13.04 -37.69 15.97
CA VAL A 225 11.75 -37.01 15.91
C VAL A 225 11.73 -35.87 16.95
N VAL A 226 11.98 -34.65 16.50
CA VAL A 226 11.74 -33.45 17.31
C VAL A 226 10.32 -32.96 17.09
N ALA A 227 9.51 -32.99 18.15
CA ALA A 227 8.08 -32.69 18.08
C ALA A 227 7.81 -31.23 17.66
N VAL A 228 6.88 -31.05 16.70
CA VAL A 228 6.23 -29.76 16.46
C VAL A 228 5.35 -29.46 17.67
N LYS A 229 5.72 -28.44 18.43
CA LYS A 229 4.90 -27.90 19.54
C LYS A 229 4.06 -26.74 19.01
N ASP A 230 2.79 -26.70 19.38
CA ASP A 230 1.79 -25.84 18.76
C ASP A 230 2.13 -24.34 18.83
N ALA A 231 2.09 -23.69 17.66
CA ALA A 231 2.22 -22.23 17.53
C ALA A 231 0.84 -21.57 17.37
N SER A 232 -0.11 -21.94 18.24
CA SER A 232 -1.42 -21.28 18.33
C SER A 232 -1.25 -19.89 18.94
N GLY A 233 -1.05 -18.87 18.11
CA GLY A 233 -0.63 -17.53 18.55
C GLY A 233 -1.53 -16.90 19.63
N ASP A 234 -0.87 -16.29 20.62
CA ASP A 234 -1.46 -15.66 21.81
C ASP A 234 -2.21 -14.34 21.51
N TRP A 235 -3.31 -14.41 20.76
CA TRP A 235 -4.16 -13.25 20.48
C TRP A 235 -5.65 -13.59 20.46
N GLY A 236 -6.46 -12.61 20.84
CA GLY A 236 -7.89 -12.76 21.07
C GLY A 236 -8.22 -13.56 22.34
N LYS A 237 -9.49 -13.57 22.70
CA LYS A 237 -10.09 -14.40 23.76
C LYS A 237 -10.79 -15.57 23.08
N VAL A 238 -10.45 -16.81 23.37
CA VAL A 238 -11.27 -17.96 22.94
C VAL A 238 -12.45 -18.09 23.90
N VAL A 239 -13.66 -18.05 23.36
CA VAL A 239 -14.94 -18.11 24.09
C VAL A 239 -15.73 -19.31 23.60
N THR A 240 -16.34 -20.04 24.52
CA THR A 240 -17.32 -21.09 24.20
C THR A 240 -18.72 -20.48 24.37
N LEU A 241 -19.49 -20.39 23.28
CA LEU A 241 -20.76 -19.67 23.30
C LEU A 241 -21.80 -20.37 24.20
N GLN A 242 -22.48 -19.59 25.05
CA GLN A 242 -23.48 -20.10 25.99
C GLN A 242 -24.91 -20.12 25.41
N ARG A 243 -25.08 -19.58 24.20
CA ARG A 243 -26.34 -19.43 23.47
C ARG A 243 -26.03 -19.31 21.97
N ASP A 244 -27.04 -19.46 21.12
CA ASP A 244 -26.92 -19.17 19.69
C ASP A 244 -26.74 -17.65 19.47
N ILE A 245 -25.88 -17.25 18.53
CA ILE A 245 -25.52 -15.84 18.26
C ILE A 245 -25.43 -15.58 16.76
N SER A 246 -26.22 -14.63 16.26
CA SER A 246 -26.07 -14.04 14.93
C SER A 246 -24.82 -13.14 14.84
N LEU A 247 -23.99 -13.36 13.83
CA LEU A 247 -22.89 -12.49 13.42
C LEU A 247 -23.33 -11.53 12.32
N TRP A 248 -22.94 -10.26 12.44
CA TRP A 248 -23.41 -9.16 11.61
C TRP A 248 -22.29 -8.63 10.71
N ARG A 249 -22.61 -8.09 9.52
CA ARG A 249 -21.60 -7.54 8.58
C ARG A 249 -20.91 -6.29 9.12
N GLU A 250 -21.59 -5.55 9.98
CA GLU A 250 -21.10 -4.36 10.65
C GLU A 250 -21.37 -4.44 12.15
N ARG A 251 -20.80 -3.51 12.92
CA ARG A 251 -20.96 -3.40 14.38
C ARG A 251 -22.30 -2.72 14.75
N THR A 252 -23.38 -3.16 14.11
CA THR A 252 -24.74 -2.60 14.23
C THR A 252 -25.79 -3.72 14.11
N SER A 253 -26.82 -3.69 14.97
CA SER A 253 -27.92 -4.67 14.97
C SER A 253 -28.94 -4.48 13.84
N GLY A 254 -28.76 -3.44 13.01
CA GLY A 254 -29.49 -3.23 11.75
C GLY A 254 -28.70 -3.60 10.49
N SER A 255 -27.51 -4.20 10.64
CA SER A 255 -26.72 -4.69 9.51
C SER A 255 -27.34 -5.96 8.90
N THR A 256 -26.73 -6.52 7.86
CA THR A 256 -27.09 -7.88 7.40
C THR A 256 -26.44 -8.92 8.31
N GLU A 257 -27.18 -9.96 8.71
CA GLU A 257 -26.58 -11.17 9.28
C GLU A 257 -25.70 -11.86 8.22
N VAL A 258 -24.53 -12.35 8.64
CA VAL A 258 -23.53 -13.03 7.79
C VAL A 258 -23.43 -14.53 8.11
N ARG A 259 -23.57 -14.89 9.39
CA ARG A 259 -23.47 -16.28 9.88
C ARG A 259 -24.11 -16.37 11.27
N ALA A 260 -24.93 -17.38 11.53
CA ALA A 260 -25.29 -17.77 12.89
C ALA A 260 -24.26 -18.75 13.46
N LEU A 261 -23.92 -18.59 14.74
CA LEU A 261 -23.16 -19.55 15.55
C LEU A 261 -24.05 -20.17 16.62
N LYS A 262 -23.71 -21.37 17.08
CA LYS A 262 -24.51 -22.14 18.05
C LYS A 262 -23.95 -22.11 19.46
N ALA A 263 -24.82 -22.35 20.44
CA ALA A 263 -24.42 -22.71 21.79
C ALA A 263 -23.46 -23.93 21.76
N GLY A 264 -22.32 -23.81 22.43
CA GLY A 264 -21.23 -24.79 22.40
C GLY A 264 -20.13 -24.53 21.37
N ASP A 265 -20.36 -23.66 20.37
CA ASP A 265 -19.31 -23.31 19.41
C ASP A 265 -18.16 -22.59 20.13
N ARG A 266 -16.92 -22.97 19.81
CA ARG A 266 -15.70 -22.32 20.29
C ARG A 266 -15.20 -21.36 19.23
N VAL A 267 -15.15 -20.08 19.57
CA VAL A 267 -14.75 -18.99 18.66
C VAL A 267 -13.77 -18.05 19.34
N ARG A 268 -12.85 -17.50 18.56
CA ARG A 268 -11.88 -16.51 19.00
C ARG A 268 -12.47 -15.11 18.80
N VAL A 269 -12.37 -14.23 19.78
CA VAL A 269 -12.90 -12.85 19.71
C VAL A 269 -11.85 -11.81 20.06
N ASP A 270 -11.80 -10.74 19.28
CA ASP A 270 -10.85 -9.63 19.43
C ASP A 270 -11.49 -8.33 18.89
N PHE A 271 -10.72 -7.23 18.84
CA PHE A 271 -11.14 -5.93 18.33
C PHE A 271 -12.45 -5.45 18.98
N LEU A 272 -12.47 -5.34 20.31
CA LEU A 272 -13.62 -4.77 21.03
C LEU A 272 -13.77 -3.28 20.68
N LYS A 273 -14.83 -2.94 19.93
CA LYS A 273 -15.16 -1.55 19.53
C LYS A 273 -16.66 -1.33 19.68
N SER A 274 -17.04 -0.24 20.35
CA SER A 274 -18.44 0.18 20.56
C SER A 274 -19.37 -0.90 21.16
N GLY A 275 -18.84 -1.80 22.00
CA GLY A 275 -19.60 -2.90 22.59
C GLY A 275 -19.73 -4.16 21.70
N TRP A 276 -19.05 -4.21 20.56
CA TRP A 276 -19.02 -5.36 19.66
C TRP A 276 -17.62 -6.01 19.62
N TYR A 277 -17.57 -7.33 19.50
CA TYR A 277 -16.39 -8.09 19.12
C TYR A 277 -16.36 -8.35 17.61
N ALA A 278 -15.16 -8.45 17.04
CA ALA A 278 -14.94 -9.21 15.82
C ALA A 278 -14.78 -10.69 16.19
N VAL A 279 -15.47 -11.58 15.48
CA VAL A 279 -15.54 -13.02 15.80
C VAL A 279 -14.81 -13.84 14.72
N PHE A 280 -14.00 -14.80 15.14
CA PHE A 280 -13.10 -15.60 14.32
C PHE A 280 -13.23 -17.09 14.65
N GLU A 281 -12.80 -17.95 13.75
CA GLU A 281 -12.68 -19.40 14.01
C GLU A 281 -11.62 -19.66 15.10
N GLU A 282 -11.79 -20.69 15.94
CA GLU A 282 -10.87 -20.93 17.09
C GLU A 282 -9.40 -20.98 16.66
N ASN A 283 -9.15 -21.65 15.53
CA ASN A 283 -7.81 -21.89 14.97
C ASN A 283 -7.30 -20.74 14.08
N GLU A 284 -7.96 -19.57 14.08
CA GLU A 284 -7.50 -18.43 13.29
C GLU A 284 -6.12 -17.95 13.80
N VAL A 285 -5.13 -17.97 12.90
CA VAL A 285 -3.72 -17.67 13.21
C VAL A 285 -3.40 -16.19 13.04
N LEU A 286 -4.11 -15.49 12.14
CA LEU A 286 -3.82 -14.12 11.73
C LEU A 286 -4.74 -13.10 12.40
N ARG A 287 -4.17 -12.31 13.32
CA ARG A 287 -4.84 -11.18 13.99
C ARG A 287 -5.17 -10.05 13.00
N SER A 288 -6.32 -10.13 12.34
CA SER A 288 -6.77 -9.13 11.35
C SER A 288 -8.30 -9.03 11.31
N GLU A 289 -8.86 -7.85 11.60
CA GLU A 289 -10.31 -7.60 11.62
C GLU A 289 -11.00 -7.93 10.29
N ASN A 290 -10.28 -7.83 9.16
CA ASN A 290 -10.77 -8.20 7.82
C ASN A 290 -11.00 -9.71 7.63
N ARG A 291 -10.53 -10.55 8.56
CA ARG A 291 -10.78 -12.01 8.56
C ARG A 291 -11.87 -12.45 9.54
N ALA A 292 -12.61 -11.50 10.13
CA ALA A 292 -13.74 -11.82 10.98
C ALA A 292 -14.86 -12.51 10.19
N LEU A 293 -15.46 -13.53 10.80
CA LEU A 293 -16.71 -14.16 10.34
C LEU A 293 -17.90 -13.18 10.39
N GLY A 294 -17.75 -12.13 11.18
CA GLY A 294 -18.69 -11.03 11.40
C GLY A 294 -18.49 -10.45 12.80
N TYR A 295 -19.40 -9.56 13.19
CA TYR A 295 -19.38 -8.89 14.48
C TYR A 295 -20.51 -9.40 15.39
N ALA A 296 -20.23 -9.55 16.68
CA ALA A 296 -21.23 -9.91 17.70
C ALA A 296 -21.22 -8.94 18.87
N LEU A 297 -22.37 -8.71 19.49
CA LEU A 297 -22.48 -7.91 20.72
C LEU A 297 -21.76 -8.60 21.87
N ARG A 298 -20.92 -7.83 22.59
CA ARG A 298 -20.14 -8.32 23.73
C ARG A 298 -21.01 -8.99 24.79
N ALA A 299 -22.18 -8.43 25.12
CA ALA A 299 -23.11 -9.00 26.09
C ALA A 299 -23.62 -10.41 25.70
N LEU A 300 -23.79 -10.69 24.40
CA LEU A 300 -24.20 -12.01 23.92
C LEU A 300 -23.06 -13.03 24.01
N VAL A 301 -21.82 -12.58 23.75
CA VAL A 301 -20.60 -13.42 23.73
C VAL A 301 -20.07 -13.71 25.13
N ASP A 302 -19.92 -12.68 25.98
CA ASP A 302 -19.40 -12.82 27.34
C ASP A 302 -20.44 -13.43 28.30
N GLY A 303 -21.72 -13.38 27.94
CA GLY A 303 -22.83 -13.92 28.75
C GLY A 303 -23.39 -12.95 29.80
N ASP A 304 -22.85 -11.72 29.89
CA ASP A 304 -23.29 -10.64 30.78
C ASP A 304 -24.79 -10.34 30.58
N GLY A 305 -25.63 -10.83 31.49
CA GLY A 305 -27.08 -10.81 31.37
C GLY A 305 -27.72 -9.45 31.66
N SER A 306 -28.09 -8.72 30.60
CA SER A 306 -29.06 -7.63 30.69
C SER A 306 -29.95 -7.59 29.44
N ASP A 307 -31.25 -7.88 29.60
CA ASP A 307 -32.21 -7.80 28.50
C ASP A 307 -32.41 -6.36 28.01
N ALA A 308 -32.15 -6.14 26.73
CA ALA A 308 -32.57 -4.96 25.99
C ALA A 308 -33.40 -5.43 24.79
N ALA A 309 -34.72 -5.23 24.87
CA ALA A 309 -35.69 -5.96 24.05
C ALA A 309 -35.57 -5.71 22.54
N ALA A 310 -35.68 -6.78 21.75
CA ALA A 310 -35.91 -6.72 20.32
C ALA A 310 -37.43 -6.69 20.01
N PRO A 311 -37.89 -5.85 19.07
CA PRO A 311 -39.19 -6.04 18.41
C PRO A 311 -39.22 -7.32 17.55
N PRO A 312 -40.40 -7.92 17.30
CA PRO A 312 -40.49 -9.31 16.83
C PRO A 312 -40.24 -9.53 15.33
N ALA A 313 -39.88 -10.77 14.99
CA ALA A 313 -39.61 -11.22 13.63
C ALA A 313 -40.89 -11.59 12.84
N GLY A 314 -40.80 -11.51 11.51
CA GLY A 314 -41.72 -12.17 10.56
C GLY A 314 -41.22 -13.58 10.20
N PRO A 315 -42.12 -14.52 9.82
CA PRO A 315 -41.78 -15.93 9.71
C PRO A 315 -41.00 -16.31 8.43
N ALA A 316 -40.13 -17.31 8.55
CA ALA A 316 -39.36 -17.88 7.44
C ALA A 316 -39.98 -19.19 6.89
N PRO A 317 -39.92 -19.46 5.58
CA PRO A 317 -40.14 -20.79 5.00
C PRO A 317 -38.98 -21.74 5.33
N ALA A 318 -39.26 -23.04 5.47
CA ALA A 318 -38.29 -24.04 5.95
C ALA A 318 -37.29 -24.53 4.88
N GLN A 319 -36.10 -24.94 5.34
CA GLN A 319 -35.12 -25.70 4.54
C GLN A 319 -35.35 -27.22 4.67
N PRO A 320 -35.24 -28.00 3.59
CA PRO A 320 -35.01 -29.45 3.66
C PRO A 320 -33.54 -29.74 4.01
N GLN A 321 -33.29 -30.73 4.88
CA GLN A 321 -31.94 -31.23 5.16
C GLN A 321 -31.48 -32.24 4.08
N PRO A 322 -30.24 -32.16 3.56
CA PRO A 322 -29.61 -33.25 2.83
C PRO A 322 -29.00 -34.28 3.80
N PRO A 323 -28.98 -35.59 3.45
CA PRO A 323 -28.31 -36.62 4.25
C PRO A 323 -26.79 -36.59 4.07
N ALA A 324 -26.06 -37.14 5.04
CA ALA A 324 -24.61 -37.31 5.01
C ALA A 324 -24.19 -38.60 4.27
N ILE A 325 -22.92 -38.67 3.83
CA ILE A 325 -22.08 -39.89 3.79
C ILE A 325 -20.59 -39.50 3.57
N ALA A 326 -19.68 -40.45 3.83
CA ALA A 326 -18.26 -40.26 4.13
C ALA A 326 -17.28 -40.07 2.94
N GLU A 327 -15.99 -40.04 3.28
CA GLU A 327 -14.81 -39.71 2.44
C GLU A 327 -14.44 -40.77 1.39
N GLY A 328 -13.62 -40.42 0.37
CA GLY A 328 -13.24 -41.40 -0.67
C GLY A 328 -12.19 -41.05 -1.75
N ALA A 329 -11.37 -39.99 -1.64
CA ALA A 329 -10.25 -39.65 -2.57
C ALA A 329 -10.63 -39.44 -4.07
N PRO A 330 -9.68 -39.12 -5.00
CA PRO A 330 -8.35 -38.52 -4.85
C PRO A 330 -8.31 -37.05 -5.37
N ARG A 331 -7.12 -36.43 -5.42
CA ARG A 331 -6.92 -35.02 -5.83
C ARG A 331 -7.46 -34.74 -7.24
N GLN A 332 -8.40 -33.80 -7.36
CA GLN A 332 -8.84 -33.22 -8.64
C GLN A 332 -8.18 -31.86 -8.89
N THR A 333 -7.82 -31.59 -10.14
CA THR A 333 -7.40 -30.26 -10.61
C THR A 333 -8.54 -29.27 -10.42
N VAL A 334 -8.29 -28.13 -9.76
CA VAL A 334 -9.32 -27.10 -9.52
C VAL A 334 -9.61 -26.32 -10.79
N THR A 335 -10.42 -26.90 -11.67
CA THR A 335 -11.11 -26.17 -12.73
C THR A 335 -12.12 -25.24 -12.05
N ILE A 336 -11.77 -23.96 -11.94
CA ILE A 336 -12.67 -22.94 -11.40
C ILE A 336 -13.87 -22.79 -12.35
N ASP A 337 -14.97 -23.40 -11.94
CA ASP A 337 -16.26 -23.38 -12.59
C ASP A 337 -16.83 -21.95 -12.57
N ARG A 338 -16.72 -21.30 -13.73
CA ARG A 338 -17.01 -19.87 -13.93
C ARG A 338 -18.49 -19.52 -13.76
N SER A 339 -19.39 -20.51 -13.74
CA SER A 339 -20.83 -20.28 -13.51
C SER A 339 -21.11 -19.68 -12.13
N ARG A 340 -20.28 -19.99 -11.13
CA ARG A 340 -20.49 -19.65 -9.71
C ARG A 340 -20.42 -18.15 -9.40
N PHE A 341 -19.88 -17.33 -10.31
CA PHE A 341 -19.80 -15.88 -10.19
C PHE A 341 -20.98 -15.13 -10.85
N SER A 342 -21.95 -15.84 -11.43
CA SER A 342 -23.10 -15.21 -12.11
C SER A 342 -24.23 -14.78 -11.15
N GLY A 343 -24.32 -15.40 -9.97
CA GLY A 343 -25.55 -15.47 -9.17
C GLY A 343 -25.80 -14.37 -8.14
N ALA A 344 -25.40 -13.11 -8.38
CA ALA A 344 -25.77 -11.98 -7.48
C ALA A 344 -25.66 -10.55 -8.07
N ARG A 345 -25.40 -10.36 -9.38
CA ARG A 345 -25.25 -8.98 -9.90
C ARG A 345 -26.57 -8.22 -9.83
N ARG A 346 -26.56 -7.06 -9.17
CA ARG A 346 -27.63 -6.06 -9.29
C ARG A 346 -27.77 -5.66 -10.77
N PRO A 347 -28.97 -5.40 -11.29
CA PRO A 347 -29.14 -4.96 -12.67
C PRO A 347 -28.44 -3.62 -12.90
N ASP A 348 -27.83 -3.46 -14.08
CA ASP A 348 -27.14 -2.24 -14.51
C ASP A 348 -28.04 -0.99 -14.33
N PRO A 349 -27.55 0.10 -13.71
CA PRO A 349 -28.33 1.33 -13.55
C PRO A 349 -28.73 1.93 -14.91
N THR A 350 -30.04 1.96 -15.20
CA THR A 350 -30.56 2.52 -16.47
C THR A 350 -30.08 3.96 -16.67
N PRO A 351 -29.34 4.27 -17.77
CA PRO A 351 -28.91 5.62 -18.10
C PRO A 351 -30.08 6.62 -18.23
N ASP A 352 -29.89 7.86 -17.77
CA ASP A 352 -30.90 8.93 -17.79
C ASP A 352 -30.44 10.19 -18.56
N LYS A 353 -29.15 10.28 -18.92
CA LYS A 353 -28.52 11.46 -19.56
C LYS A 353 -27.65 11.08 -20.75
N ASN A 354 -27.30 12.08 -21.56
CA ASN A 354 -26.41 11.94 -22.72
C ASN A 354 -25.28 12.98 -22.66
N ALA A 355 -24.04 12.57 -22.93
CA ALA A 355 -22.91 13.47 -23.13
C ALA A 355 -21.84 12.80 -24.03
N HIS A 356 -21.29 13.55 -25.00
CA HIS A 356 -20.17 13.10 -25.86
C HIS A 356 -20.38 11.72 -26.53
N GLY A 357 -21.62 11.45 -26.97
CA GLY A 357 -22.00 10.17 -27.61
C GLY A 357 -22.30 9.02 -26.65
N TYR A 358 -22.09 9.19 -25.34
CA TYR A 358 -22.44 8.21 -24.32
C TYR A 358 -23.77 8.52 -23.65
N GLN A 359 -24.56 7.48 -23.43
CA GLN A 359 -25.60 7.47 -22.41
C GLN A 359 -24.95 7.28 -21.05
N TYR A 360 -25.36 8.03 -20.04
CA TYR A 360 -24.81 7.92 -18.68
C TYR A 360 -25.87 8.15 -17.60
N ARG A 361 -25.51 7.78 -16.37
CA ARG A 361 -26.25 8.13 -15.16
C ARG A 361 -25.32 8.50 -14.02
N LEU A 362 -25.65 9.60 -13.34
CA LEU A 362 -24.98 9.98 -12.10
C LEU A 362 -25.56 9.12 -10.97
N LEU A 363 -24.71 8.34 -10.31
CA LEU A 363 -25.08 7.42 -9.24
C LEU A 363 -24.99 8.08 -7.87
N GLU A 364 -23.87 8.78 -7.63
CA GLU A 364 -23.57 9.44 -6.36
C GLU A 364 -22.85 10.76 -6.65
N LYS A 365 -23.13 11.77 -5.84
CA LYS A 365 -22.29 12.97 -5.74
C LYS A 365 -22.09 13.31 -4.27
N SER A 366 -20.84 13.30 -3.83
CA SER A 366 -20.42 13.59 -2.46
C SER A 366 -19.33 14.66 -2.44
N GLU A 367 -19.23 15.41 -1.34
CA GLU A 367 -18.15 16.37 -1.12
C GLU A 367 -17.35 15.97 0.11
N THR A 368 -16.03 15.85 -0.05
CA THR A 368 -15.09 15.49 1.03
C THR A 368 -13.99 16.52 1.11
N LYS A 369 -13.32 16.66 2.26
CA LYS A 369 -12.19 17.58 2.44
C LYS A 369 -10.92 16.78 2.67
N LYS A 370 -10.07 16.64 1.65
CA LYS A 370 -8.80 15.90 1.73
C LYS A 370 -7.62 16.87 1.66
N TYR A 371 -6.73 16.80 2.67
CA TYR A 371 -5.54 17.66 2.81
C TYR A 371 -5.84 19.18 2.74
N GLY A 372 -6.97 19.61 3.31
CA GLY A 372 -7.40 21.01 3.28
C GLY A 372 -8.17 21.43 2.02
N VAL A 373 -8.03 20.71 0.91
CA VAL A 373 -8.75 20.95 -0.35
C VAL A 373 -10.11 20.24 -0.33
N THR A 374 -11.16 20.88 -0.83
CA THR A 374 -12.46 20.21 -1.04
C THR A 374 -12.45 19.45 -2.37
N TRP A 375 -12.75 18.16 -2.30
CA TRP A 375 -12.92 17.26 -3.43
C TRP A 375 -14.40 16.94 -3.61
N ILE A 376 -14.93 17.27 -4.78
CA ILE A 376 -16.23 16.79 -5.24
C ILE A 376 -15.97 15.41 -5.86
N SER A 377 -16.59 14.36 -5.33
CA SER A 377 -16.58 13.03 -5.95
C SER A 377 -17.90 12.79 -6.67
N ILE A 378 -17.83 12.21 -7.87
CA ILE A 378 -19.01 11.84 -8.66
C ILE A 378 -18.84 10.41 -9.18
N LYS A 379 -19.72 9.49 -8.75
CA LYS A 379 -19.83 8.16 -9.35
C LYS A 379 -20.78 8.21 -10.54
N VAL A 380 -20.37 7.64 -11.65
CA VAL A 380 -21.11 7.66 -12.92
C VAL A 380 -21.13 6.26 -13.54
N PHE A 381 -22.31 5.79 -13.89
CA PHE A 381 -22.49 4.65 -14.78
C PHE A 381 -22.50 5.14 -16.24
N LEU A 382 -21.68 4.53 -17.09
CA LEU A 382 -21.51 4.90 -18.50
C LEU A 382 -22.06 3.80 -19.41
N GLY A 383 -23.30 3.96 -19.88
CA GLY A 383 -24.00 3.03 -20.76
C GLY A 383 -23.32 2.94 -22.14
N THR A 384 -22.49 1.92 -22.33
CA THR A 384 -21.74 1.70 -23.58
C THR A 384 -21.78 0.24 -24.05
N THR A 385 -21.67 0.04 -25.36
CA THR A 385 -21.52 -1.28 -26.01
C THR A 385 -20.05 -1.63 -26.30
N LYS A 386 -19.17 -0.63 -26.39
CA LYS A 386 -17.72 -0.78 -26.63
C LYS A 386 -16.92 -0.26 -25.43
N LEU A 387 -15.77 -0.86 -25.16
CA LEU A 387 -14.87 -0.36 -24.11
C LEU A 387 -14.34 1.03 -24.52
N PRO A 388 -14.52 2.08 -23.72
CA PRO A 388 -14.10 3.43 -24.08
C PRO A 388 -12.59 3.63 -23.80
N ASP A 389 -11.89 4.30 -24.71
CA ASP A 389 -10.47 4.60 -24.53
C ASP A 389 -10.19 5.80 -23.60
N ALA A 390 -8.92 6.00 -23.23
CA ALA A 390 -8.52 7.06 -22.30
C ALA A 390 -8.84 8.49 -22.78
N ASN A 391 -8.88 8.75 -24.09
CA ASN A 391 -9.29 10.05 -24.63
C ASN A 391 -10.81 10.20 -24.57
N GLN A 392 -11.56 9.14 -24.90
CA GLN A 392 -13.02 9.13 -24.78
C GLN A 392 -13.48 9.36 -23.32
N LEU A 393 -12.84 8.70 -22.35
CA LEU A 393 -13.08 8.90 -20.93
C LEU A 393 -12.73 10.33 -20.49
N LYS A 394 -11.61 10.89 -20.99
CA LYS A 394 -11.19 12.28 -20.71
C LYS A 394 -12.21 13.29 -21.23
N ASP A 395 -12.63 13.17 -22.48
CA ASP A 395 -13.54 14.12 -23.12
C ASP A 395 -14.92 14.09 -22.44
N PHE A 396 -15.45 12.88 -22.17
CA PHE A 396 -16.67 12.69 -21.37
C PHE A 396 -16.54 13.35 -19.98
N SER A 397 -15.45 13.08 -19.25
CA SER A 397 -15.22 13.64 -17.91
C SER A 397 -15.02 15.15 -17.92
N THR A 398 -14.50 15.72 -19.02
CA THR A 398 -14.35 17.17 -19.21
C THR A 398 -15.71 17.86 -19.30
N THR A 399 -16.75 17.18 -19.81
CA THR A 399 -18.15 17.65 -19.74
C THR A 399 -18.62 17.83 -18.30
N LEU A 400 -18.51 16.75 -17.51
CA LEU A 400 -18.90 16.74 -16.09
C LEU A 400 -18.08 17.73 -15.27
N TRP A 401 -16.81 17.93 -15.63
CA TRP A 401 -15.98 18.99 -15.07
C TRP A 401 -16.51 20.39 -15.40
N ASN A 402 -16.88 20.69 -16.65
CA ASN A 402 -17.47 21.99 -16.99
C ASN A 402 -18.78 22.26 -16.23
N GLU A 403 -19.63 21.25 -16.01
CA GLU A 403 -20.87 21.37 -15.24
C GLU A 403 -20.65 21.50 -13.71
N HIS A 404 -19.66 20.78 -13.16
CA HIS A 404 -19.52 20.58 -11.71
C HIS A 404 -18.28 21.22 -11.07
N ARG A 405 -17.32 21.76 -11.84
CA ARG A 405 -16.18 22.52 -11.31
C ARG A 405 -16.66 23.71 -10.49
N ARG A 406 -15.95 24.01 -9.40
CA ARG A 406 -16.18 25.18 -8.54
C ARG A 406 -14.82 25.74 -8.15
N ALA A 407 -14.71 27.06 -8.01
CA ALA A 407 -13.44 27.71 -7.69
C ALA A 407 -12.83 27.14 -6.38
N MET A 408 -11.53 26.90 -6.38
CA MET A 408 -10.79 26.29 -5.26
C MET A 408 -11.30 24.89 -4.81
N ARG A 409 -11.98 24.15 -5.69
CA ARG A 409 -12.38 22.75 -5.44
C ARG A 409 -11.87 21.83 -6.55
N ASN A 410 -11.40 20.66 -6.15
CA ASN A 410 -11.07 19.59 -7.07
C ASN A 410 -12.34 18.78 -7.39
N LEU A 411 -12.35 18.13 -8.54
CA LEU A 411 -13.37 17.18 -8.96
C LEU A 411 -12.72 15.83 -9.27
N VAL A 412 -13.32 14.73 -8.87
CA VAL A 412 -12.97 13.38 -9.31
C VAL A 412 -14.21 12.68 -9.87
N VAL A 413 -14.07 12.10 -11.05
CA VAL A 413 -15.12 11.35 -11.76
C VAL A 413 -14.73 9.88 -11.74
N HIS A 414 -15.56 9.06 -11.07
CA HIS A 414 -15.42 7.60 -10.99
C HIS A 414 -16.39 6.94 -11.98
N ILE A 415 -15.86 6.18 -12.94
CA ILE A 415 -16.59 5.70 -14.12
C ILE A 415 -16.73 4.18 -14.07
N TYR A 416 -17.98 3.72 -14.06
CA TYR A 416 -18.40 2.31 -14.04
C TYR A 416 -19.05 1.94 -15.37
N LEU A 417 -18.85 0.71 -15.83
CA LEU A 417 -19.34 0.20 -17.12
C LEU A 417 -20.36 -0.94 -16.92
N PRO A 418 -21.19 -1.26 -17.95
CA PRO A 418 -22.16 -2.35 -17.90
C PRO A 418 -21.58 -3.71 -17.46
N GLY A 419 -22.21 -4.30 -16.44
CA GLY A 419 -21.83 -5.56 -15.82
C GLY A 419 -20.76 -5.48 -14.72
N MET A 420 -20.27 -4.28 -14.38
CA MET A 420 -19.41 -4.06 -13.21
C MET A 420 -20.25 -3.98 -11.91
N ASP A 421 -19.60 -4.21 -10.77
CA ASP A 421 -20.15 -3.72 -9.50
C ASP A 421 -19.90 -2.20 -9.38
N ILE A 422 -20.87 -1.48 -8.82
CA ILE A 422 -20.84 -0.02 -8.60
C ILE A 422 -20.42 0.36 -7.17
N ASP A 423 -20.37 -0.62 -6.26
CA ASP A 423 -19.87 -0.46 -4.89
C ASP A 423 -18.37 -0.79 -4.77
N ASP A 424 -17.74 -1.33 -5.84
CA ASP A 424 -16.32 -1.70 -5.94
C ASP A 424 -15.48 -0.63 -6.69
N LEU A 425 -14.27 -0.98 -7.15
CA LEU A 425 -13.35 -0.11 -7.87
C LEU A 425 -13.86 0.29 -9.27
N ALA A 426 -13.94 1.60 -9.51
CA ALA A 426 -14.23 2.18 -10.81
C ALA A 426 -13.18 1.81 -11.88
N TYR A 427 -13.65 1.60 -13.11
CA TYR A 427 -12.83 1.30 -14.29
C TYR A 427 -12.00 2.50 -14.72
N GLY A 428 -12.65 3.65 -14.91
CA GLY A 428 -12.00 4.93 -15.19
C GLY A 428 -12.04 5.82 -13.96
N VAL A 429 -10.95 6.52 -13.68
CA VAL A 429 -10.97 7.68 -12.76
C VAL A 429 -10.27 8.84 -13.43
N VAL A 430 -10.91 10.01 -13.40
CA VAL A 430 -10.37 11.26 -13.96
C VAL A 430 -10.53 12.37 -12.93
N SER A 431 -9.43 13.03 -12.54
CA SER A 431 -9.48 14.13 -11.58
C SER A 431 -9.04 15.46 -12.20
N PHE A 432 -9.57 16.55 -11.66
CA PHE A 432 -9.40 17.92 -12.13
C PHE A 432 -9.24 18.89 -10.94
N ASP A 433 -8.56 20.01 -11.16
CA ASP A 433 -8.64 21.19 -10.30
C ASP A 433 -9.67 22.19 -10.84
N ASP A 434 -9.60 23.47 -10.46
CA ASP A 434 -10.53 24.51 -10.94
C ASP A 434 -10.25 25.01 -12.38
N LYS A 435 -9.16 24.53 -13.02
CA LYS A 435 -8.62 25.01 -14.31
C LYS A 435 -8.29 23.92 -15.33
N ALA A 436 -7.89 22.72 -14.89
CA ALA A 436 -7.40 21.67 -15.78
C ALA A 436 -7.59 20.25 -15.20
N MET A 437 -7.45 19.24 -16.07
CA MET A 437 -7.30 17.84 -15.67
C MET A 437 -5.95 17.65 -14.96
N LEU A 438 -5.98 17.02 -13.79
CA LEU A 438 -4.80 16.66 -13.00
C LEU A 438 -4.22 15.32 -13.44
N GLU A 439 -5.09 14.31 -13.58
CA GLU A 439 -4.75 12.89 -13.69
C GLU A 439 -5.89 12.10 -14.35
N LEU A 440 -5.54 10.99 -14.99
CA LEU A 440 -6.47 9.99 -15.54
C LEU A 440 -5.81 8.61 -15.41
N TRP A 441 -6.57 7.62 -14.96
CA TRP A 441 -6.15 6.21 -15.07
C TRP A 441 -7.33 5.29 -15.40
N VAL A 442 -6.99 4.10 -15.90
CA VAL A 442 -7.91 3.09 -16.39
C VAL A 442 -7.48 1.73 -15.83
N ARG A 443 -8.43 0.94 -15.31
CA ARG A 443 -8.16 -0.30 -14.58
C ARG A 443 -8.82 -1.49 -15.26
N GLN A 444 -8.10 -2.23 -16.10
CA GLN A 444 -8.65 -3.41 -16.78
C GLN A 444 -9.09 -4.53 -15.83
N VAL A 445 -8.49 -4.64 -14.65
CA VAL A 445 -8.86 -5.65 -13.63
C VAL A 445 -10.31 -5.52 -13.14
N THR A 446 -10.92 -4.33 -13.22
CA THR A 446 -12.33 -4.13 -12.81
C THR A 446 -13.31 -4.57 -13.89
N LEU A 447 -12.82 -5.05 -15.05
CA LEU A 447 -13.63 -5.57 -16.15
C LEU A 447 -13.83 -7.09 -16.09
N PHE A 448 -13.20 -7.81 -15.15
CA PHE A 448 -13.21 -9.28 -15.15
C PHE A 448 -14.63 -9.86 -15.09
N GLY A 449 -15.01 -10.60 -16.14
CA GLY A 449 -16.34 -11.19 -16.26
C GLY A 449 -17.44 -10.18 -16.60
N THR A 450 -17.09 -8.98 -17.07
CA THR A 450 -18.01 -8.12 -17.81
C THR A 450 -18.13 -8.60 -19.25
N LYS A 451 -18.85 -7.87 -20.12
CA LYS A 451 -18.82 -8.12 -21.58
C LYS A 451 -17.57 -7.58 -22.29
N PHE A 452 -16.66 -6.94 -21.56
CA PHE A 452 -15.48 -6.27 -22.11
C PHE A 452 -14.18 -7.06 -21.90
N LEU A 453 -14.17 -8.07 -21.01
CA LEU A 453 -13.02 -8.92 -20.66
C LEU A 453 -13.47 -10.26 -20.05
#